data_AF-A0A0R0CPN5-F1
#
_entry.id   AF-A0A0R0CPN5-F1
#
_cell.length_a   1.000
_cell.length_b   1.000
_cell.length_c   1.000
_cell.angle_alpha   90.00
_cell.angle_beta   90.00
_cell.angle_gamma   90.00
#
_symmetry.space_group_name_H-M   'P 1'
#
loop_
_entity.id
_entity.type
_entity.pdbx_description
1 polymer ?
#
loop_
_entity_poly.entity_id
_entity_poly.type
_entity_poly.pdbx_seq_one_letter_code
_entity_poly.pdbx_strand_id
1 'polypeptide(L)'
;MAWPALAQQPVPAAVAEAYAPATGDAWVDRQLADINAYAARYPEAFVDELARYAGARPGYVQALLQDHGWKPGDVYLACFWGRLSGSNCRTAVKARAQQPEASWKEVLAGLQPPPDNLRWRALRHAIVASFDHWDRPITLDPLLQRQLGDRAQREAAARKAAAE
;
A
#
# COMPACT_ATOMS: atom_id res chain seq x y z
N MET A 1 -14.74 50.54 31.00
CA MET A 1 -14.92 49.08 31.12
C MET A 1 -13.93 48.42 30.18
N ALA A 2 -12.85 47.85 30.70
CA ALA A 2 -11.89 47.07 29.92
C ALA A 2 -12.15 45.59 30.20
N TRP A 3 -12.43 44.80 29.17
CA TRP A 3 -12.57 43.35 29.27
C TRP A 3 -11.19 42.69 29.22
N PRO A 4 -10.92 41.67 30.06
CA PRO A 4 -9.65 40.96 29.99
C PRO A 4 -9.62 40.08 28.74
N ALA A 5 -8.51 40.14 28.01
CA ALA A 5 -8.24 39.20 26.93
C ALA A 5 -7.95 37.81 27.55
N LEU A 6 -8.84 36.85 27.29
CA LEU A 6 -8.59 35.44 27.58
C LEU A 6 -7.48 34.95 26.65
N ALA A 7 -6.32 34.64 27.23
CA ALA A 7 -5.23 33.97 26.53
C ALA A 7 -5.73 32.60 26.02
N GLN A 8 -5.70 32.41 24.71
CA GLN A 8 -5.98 31.12 24.08
C GLN A 8 -4.85 30.17 24.47
N GLN A 9 -5.18 29.13 25.25
CA GLN A 9 -4.23 28.04 25.50
C GLN A 9 -4.03 27.26 24.20
N PRO A 10 -2.78 26.94 23.82
CA PRO A 10 -2.53 26.11 22.65
C PRO A 10 -3.11 24.71 22.89
N VAL A 11 -4.05 24.31 22.04
CA VAL A 11 -4.51 22.93 21.98
C VAL A 11 -3.32 22.07 21.54
N PRO A 12 -2.98 20.98 22.27
CA PRO A 12 -1.93 20.08 21.84
C PRO A 12 -2.34 19.52 20.47
N ALA A 13 -1.48 19.69 19.47
CA ALA A 13 -1.66 19.04 18.18
C ALA A 13 -1.74 17.54 18.43
N ALA A 14 -2.85 16.92 18.06
CA ALA A 14 -2.96 15.47 18.03
C ALA A 14 -1.80 14.96 17.16
N VAL A 15 -0.85 14.26 17.76
CA VAL A 15 0.16 13.51 17.03
C VAL A 15 -0.61 12.50 16.20
N ALA A 16 -0.72 12.75 14.89
CA ALA A 16 -1.25 11.77 13.97
C ALA A 16 -0.44 10.49 14.18
N GLU A 17 -1.12 9.42 14.61
CA GLU A 17 -0.46 8.15 14.87
C GLU A 17 0.32 7.74 13.61
N ALA A 18 1.63 7.56 13.78
CA ALA A 18 2.51 7.25 12.66
C ALA A 18 2.04 5.92 12.05
N TYR A 19 1.67 5.95 10.77
CA TYR A 19 1.23 4.75 10.07
C TYR A 19 2.31 3.66 10.14
N ALA A 20 1.98 2.55 10.80
CA ALA A 20 2.91 1.45 11.08
C ALA A 20 2.30 0.11 10.63
N PRO A 21 2.45 -0.26 9.34
CA PRO A 21 1.90 -1.53 8.83
C PRO A 21 2.61 -2.75 9.43
N ALA A 22 3.88 -2.62 9.81
CA ALA A 22 4.69 -3.67 10.43
C ALA A 22 4.63 -4.99 9.63
N THR A 23 4.96 -4.93 8.34
CA THR A 23 5.04 -6.13 7.47
C THR A 23 6.22 -7.03 7.80
N GLY A 24 7.21 -6.50 8.53
CA GLY A 24 8.50 -7.16 8.77
C GLY A 24 9.54 -6.87 7.69
N ASP A 25 9.19 -6.10 6.65
CA ASP A 25 10.10 -5.58 5.63
C ASP A 25 10.04 -4.04 5.65
N ALA A 26 11.11 -3.41 6.14
CA ALA A 26 11.17 -1.95 6.29
C ALA A 26 11.11 -1.19 4.95
N TRP A 27 11.52 -1.82 3.85
CA TRP A 27 11.40 -1.22 2.53
C TRP A 27 9.93 -1.20 2.09
N VAL A 28 9.22 -2.32 2.29
CA VAL A 28 7.77 -2.41 2.03
C VAL A 28 7.00 -1.43 2.91
N ASP A 29 7.26 -1.39 4.21
CA ASP A 29 6.57 -0.48 5.15
C ASP A 29 6.69 0.99 4.72
N ARG A 30 7.88 1.39 4.26
CA ARG A 30 8.12 2.74 3.71
C ARG A 30 7.28 3.02 2.46
N GLN A 31 7.22 2.06 1.53
CA GLN A 31 6.44 2.25 0.30
C GLN A 31 4.94 2.30 0.59
N LEU A 32 4.43 1.52 1.56
CA LEU A 32 3.03 1.58 1.97
C LEU A 32 2.66 2.94 2.58
N ALA A 33 3.56 3.53 3.38
CA ALA A 33 3.38 4.88 3.88
C ALA A 33 3.34 5.92 2.76
N ASP A 34 4.19 5.76 1.74
CA ASP A 34 4.24 6.63 0.57
C ASP A 34 2.98 6.46 -0.32
N ILE A 35 2.48 5.23 -0.47
CA ILE A 35 1.20 4.93 -1.12
C ILE A 35 0.03 5.64 -0.43
N ASN A 36 0.03 5.75 0.91
CA ASN A 36 -0.98 6.55 1.61
C ASN A 36 -0.96 8.02 1.14
N ALA A 37 0.23 8.62 1.03
CA ALA A 37 0.38 10.00 0.58
C ALA A 37 -0.04 10.16 -0.89
N TYR A 38 0.30 9.20 -1.75
CA TYR A 38 -0.12 9.20 -3.14
C TYR A 38 -1.64 9.10 -3.29
N ALA A 39 -2.26 8.11 -2.65
CA ALA A 39 -3.70 7.86 -2.76
C ALA A 39 -4.54 8.99 -2.15
N ALA A 40 -4.03 9.70 -1.14
CA ALA A 40 -4.69 10.90 -0.63
C ALA A 40 -4.77 12.02 -1.68
N ARG A 41 -3.80 12.10 -2.60
CA ARG A 41 -3.77 13.11 -3.67
C ARG A 41 -4.41 12.63 -4.97
N TYR A 42 -4.36 11.33 -5.25
CA TYR A 42 -4.82 10.71 -6.49
C TYR A 42 -5.71 9.48 -6.21
N PRO A 43 -6.87 9.65 -5.55
CA PRO A 43 -7.68 8.52 -5.09
C PRO A 43 -8.24 7.67 -6.23
N GLU A 44 -8.64 8.28 -7.35
CA GLU A 44 -9.15 7.56 -8.52
C GLU A 44 -8.07 6.71 -9.19
N ALA A 45 -6.87 7.28 -9.40
CA ALA A 45 -5.73 6.55 -9.97
C ALA A 45 -5.28 5.37 -9.07
N PHE A 46 -5.36 5.54 -7.75
CA PHE A 46 -5.10 4.46 -6.81
C PHE A 46 -6.12 3.32 -6.93
N VAL A 47 -7.42 3.64 -7.01
CA VAL A 47 -8.48 2.63 -7.20
C VAL A 47 -8.30 1.89 -8.53
N ASP A 48 -7.98 2.63 -9.59
CA ASP A 48 -7.71 2.06 -10.92
C ASP A 48 -6.52 1.10 -10.92
N GLU A 49 -5.45 1.42 -10.21
CA GLU A 49 -4.28 0.54 -10.06
C GLU A 49 -4.69 -0.80 -9.44
N LEU A 50 -5.44 -0.77 -8.33
CA LEU A 50 -5.90 -1.98 -7.66
C LEU A 50 -6.88 -2.78 -8.52
N ALA A 51 -7.72 -2.10 -9.30
CA ALA A 51 -8.65 -2.74 -10.20
C ALA A 51 -7.93 -3.47 -11.34
N ARG A 52 -6.98 -2.81 -12.00
CA ARG A 52 -6.25 -3.35 -13.16
C ARG A 52 -5.27 -4.44 -12.76
N TYR A 53 -4.48 -4.25 -11.71
CA TYR A 53 -3.33 -5.10 -11.42
C TYR A 53 -3.53 -6.04 -10.23
N ALA A 54 -4.36 -5.68 -9.25
CA ALA A 54 -4.70 -6.56 -8.13
C ALA A 54 -6.05 -7.28 -8.30
N GLY A 55 -6.82 -6.99 -9.36
CA GLY A 55 -8.13 -7.57 -9.61
C GLY A 55 -9.19 -7.18 -8.57
N ALA A 56 -8.99 -6.05 -7.89
CA ALA A 56 -9.94 -5.55 -6.90
C ALA A 56 -11.17 -4.95 -7.57
N ARG A 57 -12.35 -5.05 -6.94
CA ARG A 57 -13.56 -4.37 -7.43
C ARG A 57 -13.50 -2.88 -7.03
N PRO A 58 -13.58 -1.91 -7.94
CA PRO A 58 -13.45 -0.48 -7.61
C PRO A 58 -14.34 -0.03 -6.46
N GLY A 59 -15.63 -0.37 -6.50
CA GLY A 59 -16.57 -0.01 -5.43
C GLY A 59 -16.25 -0.65 -4.07
N TYR A 60 -15.59 -1.82 -4.04
CA TYR A 60 -15.13 -2.42 -2.78
C TYR A 60 -13.94 -1.65 -2.20
N VAL A 61 -12.99 -1.24 -3.04
CA VAL A 61 -11.86 -0.41 -2.61
C VAL A 61 -12.36 0.93 -2.07
N GLN A 62 -13.27 1.59 -2.81
CA GLN A 62 -13.86 2.85 -2.38
C GLN A 62 -14.56 2.75 -1.01
N ALA A 63 -15.37 1.70 -0.81
CA ALA A 63 -16.03 1.47 0.48
C ALA A 63 -15.02 1.26 1.63
N LEU A 64 -13.92 0.53 1.39
CA LEU A 64 -12.88 0.36 2.42
C LEU A 64 -12.26 1.69 2.83
N LEU A 65 -11.95 2.55 1.86
CA LEU A 65 -11.30 3.83 2.10
C LEU A 65 -12.24 4.83 2.77
N GLN A 66 -13.48 4.95 2.28
CA GLN A 66 -14.40 6.03 2.67
C GLN A 66 -15.31 5.64 3.83
N ASP A 67 -15.88 4.43 3.81
CA ASP A 67 -16.91 4.01 4.77
C ASP A 67 -16.32 3.29 5.98
N HIS A 68 -15.15 2.66 5.80
CA HIS A 68 -14.50 1.84 6.82
C HIS A 68 -13.15 2.39 7.31
N GLY A 69 -12.71 3.54 6.76
CA GLY A 69 -11.52 4.25 7.23
C GLY A 69 -10.18 3.51 7.05
N TRP A 70 -10.12 2.52 6.15
CA TRP A 70 -8.88 1.80 5.88
C TRP A 70 -7.84 2.73 5.26
N LYS A 71 -6.58 2.55 5.67
CA LYS A 71 -5.48 3.28 5.03
C LYS A 71 -5.22 2.71 3.63
N PRO A 72 -4.96 3.55 2.61
CA PRO A 72 -4.65 3.07 1.26
C PRO A 72 -3.55 2.01 1.19
N GLY A 73 -2.47 2.13 1.98
CA GLY A 73 -1.41 1.15 2.06
C GLY A 73 -1.89 -0.22 2.56
N ASP A 74 -2.82 -0.25 3.51
CA ASP A 74 -3.43 -1.48 4.01
C ASP A 74 -4.30 -2.14 2.94
N VAL A 75 -5.07 -1.35 2.21
CA VAL A 75 -5.90 -1.83 1.09
C VAL A 75 -5.02 -2.33 -0.07
N TYR A 76 -3.95 -1.61 -0.39
CA TYR A 76 -2.96 -2.00 -1.39
C TYR A 76 -2.35 -3.36 -1.06
N LEU A 77 -1.81 -3.50 0.15
CA LEU A 77 -1.19 -4.73 0.61
C LEU A 77 -2.19 -5.89 0.57
N ALA A 78 -3.39 -5.71 1.11
CA ALA A 78 -4.41 -6.75 1.13
C ALA A 78 -4.80 -7.22 -0.28
N CYS A 79 -5.00 -6.28 -1.21
CA CYS A 79 -5.41 -6.59 -2.57
C CYS A 79 -4.30 -7.26 -3.39
N PHE A 80 -3.08 -6.70 -3.40
CA PHE A 80 -1.96 -7.31 -4.11
C PHE A 80 -1.53 -8.63 -3.50
N TRP A 81 -1.49 -8.75 -2.18
CA TRP A 81 -1.20 -10.03 -1.54
C TRP A 81 -2.22 -11.11 -1.90
N GLY A 82 -3.51 -10.73 -1.89
CA GLY A 82 -4.59 -11.61 -2.33
C GLY A 82 -4.35 -12.12 -3.74
N ARG A 83 -4.11 -11.21 -4.70
CA ARG A 83 -3.83 -11.54 -6.10
C ARG A 83 -2.62 -12.47 -6.25
N LEU A 84 -1.50 -12.14 -5.61
CA LEU A 84 -0.24 -12.90 -5.66
C LEU A 84 -0.36 -14.28 -5.00
N SER A 85 -1.31 -14.44 -4.08
CA SER A 85 -1.58 -15.70 -3.38
C SER A 85 -2.69 -16.54 -4.03
N GLY A 86 -3.18 -16.14 -5.21
CA GLY A 86 -4.30 -16.83 -5.88
C GLY A 86 -5.64 -16.70 -5.16
N SER A 87 -5.75 -15.75 -4.21
CA SER A 87 -6.98 -15.41 -3.50
C SER A 87 -7.48 -14.02 -3.96
N ASN A 88 -8.23 -13.32 -3.11
CA ASN A 88 -8.77 -12.01 -3.43
C ASN A 88 -8.55 -11.03 -2.27
N CYS A 89 -8.70 -9.74 -2.55
CA CYS A 89 -8.49 -8.67 -1.57
C CYS A 89 -9.26 -8.87 -0.26
N ARG A 90 -10.50 -9.38 -0.35
CA ARG A 90 -11.38 -9.57 0.82
C ARG A 90 -10.82 -10.58 1.81
N THR A 91 -10.03 -11.56 1.38
CA THR A 91 -9.43 -12.55 2.28
C THR A 91 -8.50 -11.87 3.29
N ALA A 92 -7.53 -11.08 2.82
CA ALA A 92 -6.59 -10.38 3.70
C ALA A 92 -7.28 -9.26 4.50
N VAL A 93 -8.21 -8.53 3.90
CA VAL A 93 -9.01 -7.50 4.61
C VAL A 93 -9.78 -8.12 5.79
N LYS A 94 -10.45 -9.26 5.57
CA LYS A 94 -11.18 -9.96 6.65
C LYS A 94 -10.25 -10.42 7.76
N ALA A 95 -9.12 -11.04 7.40
CA ALA A 95 -8.15 -11.53 8.37
C ALA A 95 -7.59 -10.40 9.25
N ARG A 96 -7.31 -9.23 8.64
CA ARG A 96 -6.87 -8.04 9.37
C ARG A 96 -7.99 -7.42 10.21
N ALA A 97 -9.21 -7.33 9.69
CA ALA A 97 -10.35 -6.79 10.44
C ALA A 97 -10.69 -7.60 11.70
N GLN A 98 -10.44 -8.92 11.69
CA GLN A 98 -10.62 -9.79 12.85
C GLN A 98 -9.51 -9.65 13.90
N GLN A 99 -8.38 -9.04 13.54
CA GLN A 99 -7.19 -8.91 14.37
C GLN A 99 -6.64 -7.48 14.27
N PRO A 100 -7.38 -6.46 14.76
CA PRO A 100 -7.02 -5.05 14.57
C PRO A 100 -5.67 -4.69 15.20
N GLU A 101 -5.33 -5.34 16.32
CA GLU A 101 -4.09 -5.13 17.08
C GLU A 101 -2.88 -5.91 16.53
N ALA A 102 -3.10 -6.88 15.64
CA ALA A 102 -2.00 -7.62 15.05
C ALA A 102 -1.13 -6.70 14.19
N SER A 103 0.03 -7.16 13.76
CA SER A 103 0.82 -6.58 12.67
C SER A 103 0.40 -7.17 11.32
N TRP A 104 0.73 -6.53 10.20
CA TRP A 104 0.51 -7.18 8.90
C TRP A 104 1.32 -8.46 8.76
N LYS A 105 2.51 -8.53 9.36
CA LYS A 105 3.30 -9.77 9.39
C LYS A 105 2.52 -10.94 10.00
N GLU A 106 1.88 -10.72 11.16
CA GLU A 106 1.08 -11.73 11.86
C GLU A 106 -0.17 -12.10 11.08
N VAL A 107 -0.89 -11.10 10.54
CA VAL A 107 -2.07 -11.35 9.70
C VAL A 107 -1.72 -12.21 8.50
N LEU A 108 -0.67 -11.85 7.76
CA LEU A 108 -0.25 -12.58 6.57
C LEU A 108 0.23 -13.99 6.91
N ALA A 109 0.94 -14.18 8.04
CA ALA A 109 1.36 -15.50 8.52
C ALA A 109 0.18 -16.45 8.79
N GLY A 110 -0.99 -15.91 9.16
CA GLY A 110 -2.21 -16.68 9.35
C GLY A 110 -2.99 -17.03 8.08
N LEU A 111 -2.59 -16.51 6.91
CA LEU A 111 -3.26 -16.79 5.63
C LEU A 111 -2.82 -18.14 5.03
N GLN A 112 -3.67 -18.71 4.17
CA GLN A 112 -3.32 -19.85 3.33
C GLN A 112 -3.26 -19.45 1.85
N PRO A 113 -2.17 -19.79 1.12
CA PRO A 113 -0.94 -20.40 1.64
C PRO A 113 -0.13 -19.42 2.52
N PRO A 114 0.68 -19.93 3.47
CA PRO A 114 1.51 -19.07 4.31
C PRO A 114 2.53 -18.31 3.47
N PRO A 115 2.94 -17.10 3.87
CA PRO A 115 3.89 -16.27 3.14
C PRO A 115 5.19 -17.00 2.80
N ASP A 116 5.67 -16.82 1.58
CA ASP A 116 6.97 -17.30 1.14
C ASP A 116 7.78 -16.18 0.47
N ASN A 117 9.07 -16.44 0.26
CA ASN A 117 9.98 -15.46 -0.33
C ASN A 117 9.60 -15.10 -1.78
N LEU A 118 8.90 -15.98 -2.50
CA LEU A 118 8.48 -15.72 -3.87
C LEU A 118 7.35 -14.69 -3.89
N ARG A 119 6.34 -14.82 -3.02
CA ARG A 119 5.25 -13.83 -2.90
C ARG A 119 5.73 -12.51 -2.35
N TRP A 120 6.65 -12.51 -1.38
CA TRP A 120 7.30 -11.28 -0.93
C TRP A 120 8.06 -10.58 -2.06
N ARG A 121 8.85 -11.31 -2.84
CA ARG A 121 9.55 -10.75 -4.01
C ARG A 121 8.56 -10.20 -5.04
N ALA A 122 7.50 -10.93 -5.34
CA ALA A 122 6.48 -10.51 -6.28
C ALA A 122 5.72 -9.26 -5.80
N LEU A 123 5.44 -9.13 -4.49
CA LEU A 123 4.87 -7.92 -3.91
C LEU A 123 5.79 -6.73 -4.10
N ARG A 124 7.10 -6.90 -3.83
CA ARG A 124 8.08 -5.82 -4.03
C ARG A 124 8.16 -5.39 -5.50
N HIS A 125 8.10 -6.33 -6.44
CA HIS A 125 8.04 -6.02 -7.87
C HIS A 125 6.74 -5.30 -8.25
N ALA A 126 5.60 -5.71 -7.70
CA ALA A 126 4.33 -5.04 -7.92
C ALA A 126 4.33 -3.59 -7.42
N ILE A 127 4.93 -3.34 -6.25
CA ILE A 127 5.12 -1.99 -5.72
C ILE A 127 5.92 -1.14 -6.70
N VAL A 128 7.06 -1.64 -7.20
CA VAL A 128 7.86 -0.90 -8.19
C VAL A 128 7.06 -0.59 -9.46
N ALA A 129 6.32 -1.58 -9.98
CA ALA A 129 5.48 -1.40 -11.16
C ALA A 129 4.40 -0.31 -10.95
N SER A 130 3.71 -0.31 -9.81
CA SER A 130 2.73 0.73 -9.49
C SER A 130 3.37 2.13 -9.43
N PHE A 131 4.56 2.26 -8.86
CA PHE A 131 5.28 3.54 -8.85
C PHE A 131 5.70 3.99 -10.25
N ASP A 132 6.07 3.06 -11.13
CA ASP A 132 6.36 3.37 -12.52
C ASP A 132 5.10 3.88 -13.25
N HIS A 133 3.96 3.19 -13.08
CA HIS A 133 2.67 3.58 -13.68
C HIS A 133 2.20 4.97 -13.22
N TRP A 134 2.47 5.33 -11.97
CA TRP A 134 2.10 6.62 -11.39
C TRP A 134 3.09 7.74 -11.68
N ASP A 135 4.15 7.46 -12.44
CA ASP A 135 5.30 8.37 -12.63
C ASP A 135 5.88 8.89 -11.31
N ARG A 136 5.87 8.00 -10.31
CA ARG A 136 6.27 8.33 -8.95
C ARG A 136 7.70 7.85 -8.68
N PRO A 137 8.59 8.73 -8.18
CA PRO A 137 9.95 8.32 -7.84
C PRO A 137 9.96 7.24 -6.75
N ILE A 138 10.83 6.24 -6.93
CA ILE A 138 11.04 5.17 -5.95
C ILE A 138 12.53 4.89 -5.79
N THR A 139 12.99 4.76 -4.54
CA THR A 139 14.35 4.31 -4.24
C THR A 139 14.37 2.80 -4.06
N LEU A 140 15.03 2.10 -4.98
CA LEU A 140 15.20 0.65 -4.93
C LEU A 140 16.32 0.27 -3.96
N ASP A 141 16.17 -0.86 -3.27
CA ASP A 141 17.30 -1.46 -2.56
C ASP A 141 18.29 -2.11 -3.56
N PRO A 142 19.51 -2.48 -3.13
CA PRO A 142 20.52 -3.03 -4.03
C PRO A 142 20.12 -4.35 -4.71
N LEU A 143 19.20 -5.12 -4.13
CA LEU A 143 18.72 -6.36 -4.74
C LEU A 143 17.70 -6.06 -5.84
N LEU A 144 16.72 -5.22 -5.57
CA LEU A 144 15.71 -4.75 -6.52
C LEU A 144 16.37 -4.00 -7.68
N GLN A 145 17.35 -3.14 -7.42
CA GLN A 145 18.08 -2.42 -8.46
C GLN A 145 18.79 -3.39 -9.41
N ARG A 146 19.40 -4.46 -8.90
CA ARG A 146 20.03 -5.50 -9.74
C ARG A 146 19.01 -6.34 -10.51
N GLN A 147 17.84 -6.58 -9.93
CA GLN A 147 16.80 -7.41 -10.55
C GLN A 147 16.01 -6.68 -11.64
N LEU A 148 15.70 -5.40 -11.40
CA LEU A 148 14.77 -4.63 -12.23
C LEU A 148 15.46 -3.56 -13.06
N GLY A 149 16.68 -3.15 -12.71
CA GLY A 149 17.37 -2.07 -13.39
C GLY A 149 16.81 -0.68 -13.06
N ASP A 150 17.28 0.32 -13.80
CA ASP A 150 16.76 1.68 -13.72
C ASP A 150 15.36 1.84 -14.33
N ARG A 151 14.77 3.02 -14.19
CA ARG A 151 13.40 3.29 -14.69
C ARG A 151 13.30 3.10 -16.21
N ALA A 152 14.27 3.58 -16.98
CA ALA A 152 14.23 3.48 -18.45
C ALA A 152 14.27 2.02 -18.90
N GLN A 153 15.06 1.19 -18.21
CA GLN A 153 15.12 -0.26 -18.44
C GLN A 153 13.78 -0.94 -18.14
N ARG A 154 13.13 -0.59 -17.02
CA ARG A 154 11.81 -1.13 -16.66
C ARG A 154 10.72 -0.73 -17.65
N GLU A 155 10.70 0.53 -18.07
CA GLU A 155 9.75 1.01 -19.08
C GLU A 155 9.96 0.31 -20.43
N ALA A 156 11.22 0.11 -20.84
CA ALA A 156 11.52 -0.64 -22.06
C ALA A 156 11.05 -2.10 -21.98
N ALA A 157 11.25 -2.75 -20.82
CA ALA A 157 10.76 -4.10 -20.58
C ALA A 157 9.22 -4.17 -20.61
N ALA A 158 8.53 -3.20 -19.99
CA ALA A 158 7.07 -3.13 -20.00
C ALA A 158 6.51 -2.93 -21.43
N ARG A 159 7.12 -2.04 -22.23
CA ARG A 159 6.75 -1.84 -23.64
C ARG A 159 6.91 -3.11 -24.47
N LYS A 160 7.99 -3.86 -24.23
CA LYS A 160 8.21 -5.15 -24.92
C LYS A 160 7.14 -6.17 -24.54
N ALA A 161 6.85 -6.32 -23.25
CA ALA A 161 5.83 -7.26 -22.77
C ALA A 161 4.41 -6.93 -23.27
N ALA A 162 4.11 -5.65 -23.52
CA ALA A 162 2.83 -5.23 -24.10
C ALA A 162 2.71 -5.46 -25.61
N ALA A 163 3.82 -5.74 -26.30
CA ALA A 163 3.87 -6.01 -27.73
C ALA A 163 3.82 -7.51 -28.07
N GLU A 164 3.89 -8.37 -27.06
CA GLU A 164 3.80 -9.84 -27.13
C GLU A 164 2.36 -10.30 -26.89
#